data_AF-A0A6B3GAZ9-F1
#
_entry.id   AF-A0A6B3GAZ9-F1
#
_cell.length_a   1.000
_cell.length_b   1.000
_cell.length_c   1.000
_cell.angle_alpha   90.00
_cell.angle_beta   90.00
_cell.angle_gamma   90.00
#
_symmetry.space_group_name_H-M   'P 1'
#
loop_
_entity.id
_entity.type
_entity.pdbx_description
1 polymer ?
#
loop_
_entity_poly.entity_id
_entity_poly.type
_entity_poly.pdbx_seq_one_letter_code
_entity_poly.pdbx_strand_id
1 'polypeptide(L)' 'HLLVFGLLPPRSLASLPPSAPTDETSGYEILYGPRPLAFPLHTEAADAWFAGRYG' A
#
# COMPACT_ATOMS: atom_id res chain seq x y z
N HIS A 1 16.36 13.74 -1.64
CA HIS A 1 16.08 12.33 -2.01
C HIS A 1 14.79 12.29 -2.81
N LEU A 2 14.70 11.42 -3.82
CA LEU A 2 13.51 11.21 -4.64
C LEU A 2 12.84 9.90 -4.21
N LEU A 3 11.51 9.91 -4.04
CA LEU A 3 10.70 8.70 -3.87
C LEU A 3 9.90 8.46 -5.15
N VAL A 4 9.90 7.21 -5.62
CA VAL A 4 9.15 6.79 -6.81
C VAL A 4 8.15 5.74 -6.37
N PHE A 5 6.88 5.97 -6.70
CA PHE A 5 5.78 5.04 -6.46
C PHE A 5 5.34 4.42 -7.79
N GLY A 6 5.06 3.12 -7.79
CA GLY A 6 4.60 2.39 -8.97
C GLY A 6 3.41 1.50 -8.63
N LEU A 7 2.53 1.30 -9.61
CA LEU A 7 1.41 0.37 -9.50
C LEU A 7 1.83 -0.99 -10.06
N LEU A 8 1.60 -2.04 -9.28
CA LEU A 8 1.79 -3.42 -9.72
C LEU A 8 0.50 -3.94 -10.35
N PRO A 9 0.55 -4.99 -11.19
CA PRO A 9 -0.64 -5.63 -11.74
C PRO A 9 -1.60 -6.10 -10.62
N PRO A 10 -2.93 -6.04 -10.83
CA PRO A 10 -3.90 -6.53 -9.87
C PRO A 10 -3.67 -8.00 -9.50
N ARG A 11 -3.87 -8.33 -8.23
CA ARG A 11 -3.74 -9.69 -7.69
C ARG A 11 -5.00 -10.08 -6.92
N SER A 12 -5.40 -11.34 -7.05
CA SER A 12 -6.50 -11.88 -6.24
C SER A 12 -6.09 -11.97 -4.77
N LEU A 13 -6.95 -11.50 -3.88
CA LEU A 13 -6.72 -11.58 -2.44
C LEU A 13 -6.49 -13.03 -1.98
N ALA A 14 -7.25 -13.99 -2.53
CA ALA A 14 -7.11 -15.41 -2.21
C ALA A 14 -5.77 -16.03 -2.65
N SER A 15 -4.99 -15.31 -3.46
CA SER A 15 -3.66 -15.73 -3.91
C SER A 15 -2.52 -15.18 -3.07
N LEU A 16 -2.81 -14.30 -2.10
CA LEU A 16 -1.77 -13.76 -1.21
C LEU A 16 -1.37 -14.82 -0.17
N PRO A 17 -0.07 -14.93 0.17
CA PRO A 17 0.36 -15.74 1.31
C PRO A 17 -0.26 -15.19 2.60
N PRO A 18 -0.44 -15.98 3.67
CA PRO A 18 -0.89 -15.46 4.95
C PRO A 18 0.01 -14.33 5.47
N SER A 19 -0.58 -13.26 6.01
CA SER A 19 0.15 -12.21 6.73
C SER A 19 0.63 -12.79 8.07
N ALA A 20 1.95 -12.96 8.22
CA ALA A 20 2.57 -13.46 9.44
C ALA A 20 3.77 -12.57 9.83
N PRO A 21 4.05 -12.39 11.14
CA PRO A 21 5.21 -11.66 11.59
C PRO A 21 6.54 -12.27 11.11
N THR A 22 7.54 -11.41 10.96
CA THR A 22 8.95 -11.69 10.68
C THR A 22 9.80 -10.96 11.72
N ASP A 23 11.11 -11.16 11.71
CA ASP A 23 12.01 -10.42 12.62
C ASP A 23 11.99 -8.91 12.34
N GLU A 24 11.73 -8.50 11.09
CA GLU A 24 11.71 -7.11 10.65
C GLU A 24 10.33 -6.45 10.68
N THR A 25 9.25 -7.22 10.50
CA THR A 25 7.89 -6.66 10.33
C THR A 25 6.84 -7.50 11.04
N SER A 26 5.83 -6.83 11.61
CA SER A 26 4.69 -7.51 12.25
C SER A 26 3.71 -8.13 11.24
N GLY A 27 3.84 -7.83 9.95
CA GLY A 27 2.95 -8.26 8.88
C GLY A 27 2.56 -7.12 7.94
N TYR A 28 1.51 -7.33 7.15
CA TYR A 28 0.92 -6.32 6.27
C TYR A 28 -0.59 -6.16 6.51
N GLU A 29 -1.12 -4.99 6.15
CA GLU A 29 -2.55 -4.65 6.18
C GLU A 29 -3.04 -4.28 4.77
N ILE A 30 -4.33 -4.53 4.50
CA ILE A 30 -4.99 -4.10 3.27
C ILE A 30 -5.78 -2.82 3.55
N LEU A 31 -5.56 -1.78 2.73
CA LEU A 31 -6.33 -0.55 2.78
C LEU A 31 -7.55 -0.70 1.87
N TYR A 32 -8.76 -0.55 2.43
CA TYR A 32 -10.01 -0.50 1.64
C TYR A 32 -10.40 0.94 1.24
N GLY A 33 -9.64 1.93 1.70
CA GLY A 33 -9.84 3.34 1.43
C GLY A 33 -8.66 4.19 1.95
N PRO A 34 -8.67 5.50 1.68
CA PRO A 34 -7.70 6.45 2.22
C PRO A 34 -7.52 6.32 3.74
N ARG A 35 -6.28 6.22 4.21
CA ARG A 35 -5.96 6.27 5.65
C ARG A 35 -4.52 6.73 5.90
N PRO A 36 -4.26 7.37 7.06
CA PRO A 36 -2.90 7.73 7.43
C PRO A 36 -1.97 6.52 7.48
N LEU A 37 -0.79 6.69 6.89
CA LEU A 37 0.32 5.74 6.95
C LEU A 37 1.46 6.33 7.79
N ALA A 38 2.45 5.50 8.11
CA ALA A 38 3.58 5.89 8.95
C ALA A 38 4.37 7.09 8.41
N PHE A 39 4.37 7.31 7.09
CA PHE A 39 5.09 8.39 6.44
C PHE A 39 4.15 9.29 5.62
N PRO A 40 4.22 10.63 5.76
CA PRO A 40 3.30 11.55 5.07
C PRO A 40 3.23 11.36 3.55
N LEU A 41 4.38 11.19 2.88
CA LEU A 41 4.41 10.99 1.42
C LEU A 41 3.73 9.69 0.97
N HIS A 42 3.68 8.65 1.82
CA HIS A 42 2.97 7.42 1.48
C HIS A 42 1.45 7.65 1.59
N THR A 43 1.00 8.41 2.59
CA THR A 43 -0.41 8.82 2.72
C THR A 43 -0.85 9.59 1.49
N GLU A 44 -0.08 10.60 1.07
CA GLU A 44 -0.39 11.42 -0.11
C GLU A 44 -0.49 10.58 -1.40
N ALA A 45 0.42 9.61 -1.58
CA ALA A 45 0.40 8.72 -2.73
C ALA A 45 -0.81 7.78 -2.71
N ALA A 46 -1.15 7.20 -1.56
CA ALA A 46 -2.32 6.33 -1.40
C ALA A 46 -3.63 7.10 -1.65
N ASP A 47 -3.75 8.31 -1.09
CA ASP A 47 -4.91 9.19 -1.29
C ASP A 47 -5.09 9.56 -2.76
N ALA A 48 -3.98 9.82 -3.48
CA ALA A 48 -4.01 10.08 -4.90
C ALA A 48 -4.50 8.89 -5.73
N TRP A 49 -4.06 7.68 -5.38
CA TRP A 49 -4.52 6.46 -6.04
C TRP A 49 -6.02 6.22 -5.81
N PHE A 50 -6.49 6.29 -4.56
CA PHE A 50 -7.93 6.13 -4.26
C PHE A 50 -8.81 7.20 -4.90
N ALA A 51 -8.29 8.41 -5.10
CA ALA A 51 -8.98 9.48 -5.81
C ALA A 51 -8.97 9.31 -7.36
N GLY A 52 -8.37 8.24 -7.89
CA GLY A 52 -8.30 7.99 -9.33
C GLY A 52 -7.36 8.92 -10.10
N ARG A 53 -6.36 9.52 -9.42
CA ARG A 53 -5.42 10.48 -10.03
C ARG A 53 -4.27 9.83 -10.81
N TYR A 54 -4.13 8.50 -10.71
CA TYR A 54 -3.16 7.70 -11.48
C TYR A 54 -3.94 6.76 -12.41
N GLY A 55 -4.29 7.28 -13.58
CA GLY A 55 -4.94 6.55 -14.67
C GLY A 55 -3.93 5.84 -15.56
#